data_AF-A0A7W1LJL7-F1
#
_entry.id   AF-A0A7W1LJL7-F1
#
_cell.length_a   1.000
_cell.length_b   1.000
_cell.length_c   1.000
_cell.angle_alpha   90.00
_cell.angle_beta   90.00
_cell.angle_gamma   90.00
#
_symmetry.space_group_name_H-M   'P 1'
#
loop_
_entity.id
_entity.type
_entity.pdbx_description
1 polymer ?
#
loop_
_entity_poly.entity_id
_entity_poly.type
_entity_poly.pdbx_seq_one_letter_code
_entity_poly.pdbx_strand_id
1 'polypeptide(L)'
;MTSYVDAGQAIPHQQLSAVKGSAPATGTVDYDRILDARTEPQNWLTYYGTYDGQRYSELDQITKENVKRLSPVWVFQAGATGMQSGAST
;
A
#
# COMPACT_ATOMS: atom_id res chain seq x y z
N MET A 1 15.42 -10.52 10.98
CA MET A 1 14.97 -9.35 11.78
C MET A 1 14.82 -8.19 10.81
N THR A 2 13.62 -8.02 10.24
CA THR A 2 13.37 -6.96 9.25
C THR A 2 13.23 -5.66 10.03
N SER A 3 14.22 -4.77 9.92
CA SER A 3 14.15 -3.44 10.52
C SER A 3 12.98 -2.67 9.91
N TYR A 4 12.24 -1.92 10.72
CA TYR A 4 11.22 -1.00 10.24
C TYR A 4 11.85 -0.02 9.24
N VAL A 5 11.33 -0.01 8.01
CA VAL A 5 11.68 1.02 7.02
C VAL A 5 10.70 2.16 7.24
N ASP A 6 11.22 3.34 7.56
CA ASP A 6 10.40 4.53 7.74
C ASP A 6 9.70 4.90 6.42
N ALA A 7 8.36 4.89 6.43
CA ALA A 7 7.54 5.31 5.30
C ALA A 7 7.54 6.83 5.09
N GLY A 8 8.26 7.58 5.93
CA GLY A 8 8.34 9.04 5.89
C GLY A 8 7.13 9.71 6.53
N GLN A 9 7.11 11.04 6.47
CA GLN A 9 5.99 11.84 6.97
C GLN A 9 4.77 11.71 6.05
N ALA A 10 3.61 11.38 6.63
CA ALA A 10 2.36 11.36 5.89
C ALA A 10 1.98 12.78 5.42
N ILE A 11 1.76 12.95 4.11
CA ILE A 11 1.29 14.21 3.52
C ILE A 11 -0.23 14.12 3.37
N PRO A 12 -1.01 15.11 3.88
CA PRO A 12 -2.45 15.15 3.67
C PRO A 12 -2.79 15.11 2.17
N HIS A 13 -3.72 14.23 1.78
CA HIS A 13 -4.13 14.08 0.37
C HIS A 13 -4.57 15.40 -0.28
N GLN A 14 -5.15 16.34 0.49
CA GLN A 14 -5.55 17.67 0.02
C GLN A 14 -4.37 18.58 -0.37
N GLN A 15 -3.17 18.27 0.12
CA GLN A 15 -1.94 18.99 -0.21
C GLN A 15 -1.22 18.36 -1.41
N LEU A 16 -1.67 17.19 -1.89
CA LEU A 16 -1.11 16.57 -3.09
C LEU A 16 -1.63 17.28 -4.34
N SER A 17 -0.74 17.49 -5.31
CA SER A 17 -1.08 18.08 -6.59
C SER A 17 -1.89 17.09 -7.45
N ALA A 18 -3.00 17.56 -8.02
CA ALA A 18 -3.80 16.79 -8.99
C ALA A 18 -3.14 16.72 -10.39
N VAL A 19 -1.99 17.38 -10.59
CA VAL A 19 -1.26 17.33 -11.86
C VAL A 19 -0.59 15.96 -12.02
N LYS A 20 -0.95 15.24 -13.08
CA LYS A 20 -0.33 13.97 -13.46
C LYS A 20 1.20 14.10 -13.49
N GLY A 21 1.91 13.21 -12.80
CA GLY A 21 3.38 13.18 -12.76
C GLY A 21 4.03 14.06 -11.68
N SER A 22 3.25 14.74 -10.84
CA SER A 22 3.76 15.51 -9.70
C SER A 22 3.77 14.75 -8.36
N ALA A 23 3.31 13.50 -8.37
CA ALA A 23 3.45 12.62 -7.20
C ALA A 23 4.94 12.30 -6.96
N PRO A 24 5.39 12.18 -5.70
CA PRO A 24 6.72 11.67 -5.39
C PRO A 24 6.96 10.35 -6.14
N ALA A 25 8.15 10.19 -6.72
CA ALA A 25 8.50 8.97 -7.42
C ALA A 25 8.43 7.80 -6.44
N THR A 26 7.49 6.88 -6.65
CA THR A 26 7.57 5.54 -6.08
C THR A 26 8.75 4.85 -6.75
N GLY A 27 9.62 4.18 -5.99
CA GLY A 27 10.81 3.51 -6.56
C GLY A 27 10.45 2.66 -7.78
N THR A 28 11.37 2.56 -8.75
CA THR A 28 11.14 1.83 -10.01
C THR A 28 10.62 0.42 -9.74
N VAL A 29 9.51 0.06 -10.37
CA VAL A 29 8.96 -1.30 -10.35
C VAL A 29 9.13 -1.86 -11.75
N ASP A 30 10.18 -2.63 -11.95
CA ASP A 30 10.47 -3.33 -13.20
C ASP A 30 10.10 -4.82 -13.10
N TYR A 31 10.29 -5.54 -14.20
CA TYR A 31 9.98 -6.97 -14.29
C TYR A 31 10.75 -7.79 -13.26
N ASP A 32 12.07 -7.58 -13.16
CA ASP A 32 12.94 -8.35 -12.28
C ASP A 32 12.57 -8.13 -10.81
N ARG A 33 12.25 -6.89 -10.42
CA ARG A 33 11.81 -6.61 -9.05
C ARG A 33 10.48 -7.28 -8.69
N ILE A 34 9.54 -7.39 -9.65
CA ILE A 34 8.30 -8.13 -9.41
C ILE A 34 8.58 -9.64 -9.36
N LEU A 35 9.48 -10.14 -10.20
CA LEU A 35 9.92 -11.54 -10.19
C LEU A 35 10.51 -11.92 -8.82
N ASP A 36 11.32 -11.03 -8.24
CA ASP A 36 11.97 -11.20 -6.95
C ASP A 36 11.19 -10.59 -5.77
N ALA A 37 9.90 -10.28 -5.93
CA ALA A 37 9.11 -9.56 -4.93
C ALA A 37 9.12 -10.19 -3.53
N ARG A 38 9.32 -11.51 -3.43
CA ARG A 38 9.42 -12.23 -2.13
C ARG A 38 10.64 -11.81 -1.31
N THR A 39 11.69 -11.29 -1.93
CA THR A 39 12.87 -10.77 -1.23
C THR A 39 12.61 -9.44 -0.52
N GLU A 40 11.50 -8.77 -0.84
CA GLU A 40 11.03 -7.53 -0.22
C GLU A 40 9.66 -7.73 0.47
N PRO A 41 9.54 -8.58 1.52
CA PRO A 41 8.24 -8.96 2.09
C PRO A 41 7.43 -7.80 2.70
N GLN A 42 8.07 -6.65 2.93
CA GLN A 42 7.43 -5.40 3.34
C GLN A 42 6.65 -4.69 2.21
N ASN A 43 6.88 -5.03 0.95
CA ASN A 43 6.28 -4.39 -0.22
C ASN A 43 5.21 -5.28 -0.87
N TRP A 44 4.11 -4.66 -1.35
CA TRP A 44 3.04 -5.34 -2.08
C TRP A 44 2.98 -4.80 -3.52
N LEU A 45 3.76 -5.40 -4.43
CA LEU A 45 4.06 -4.82 -5.74
C LEU A 45 3.03 -5.14 -6.83
N THR A 46 2.24 -6.19 -6.67
CA THR A 46 1.19 -6.58 -7.62
C THR A 46 -0.15 -6.75 -6.91
N TYR A 47 -1.25 -6.82 -7.66
CA TYR A 47 -2.58 -6.98 -7.08
C TYR A 47 -2.69 -8.21 -6.15
N TYR A 48 -1.94 -9.28 -6.42
CA TYR A 48 -1.95 -10.52 -5.63
C TYR A 48 -0.65 -10.77 -4.83
N GLY A 49 0.16 -9.74 -4.63
CA GLY A 49 1.45 -9.83 -3.95
C GLY A 49 2.57 -10.13 -4.95
N THR A 50 2.68 -11.38 -5.40
CA THR A 50 3.70 -11.84 -6.37
C THR A 50 3.06 -12.44 -7.63
N TYR A 51 3.88 -12.80 -8.63
CA TYR A 51 3.39 -13.43 -9.87
C TYR A 51 2.62 -14.74 -9.67
N ASP A 52 2.93 -15.50 -8.61
CA ASP A 52 2.19 -16.74 -8.30
C ASP A 52 0.80 -16.50 -7.70
N GLY A 53 0.48 -15.24 -7.38
CA GLY A 53 -0.84 -14.80 -6.97
C GLY A 53 -1.35 -15.32 -5.64
N GLN A 54 -0.48 -15.82 -4.77
CA GLN A 54 -0.87 -16.50 -3.52
C GLN A 54 -1.51 -15.58 -2.46
N ARG A 55 -1.33 -14.25 -2.56
CA ARG A 55 -1.73 -13.29 -1.51
C ARG A 55 -1.17 -13.65 -0.12
N TYR A 56 0.01 -14.25 -0.09
CA TYR A 56 0.69 -14.70 1.13
C TYR A 56 1.87 -13.77 1.44
N SER A 57 2.00 -13.36 2.70
CA SER A 57 3.12 -12.56 3.21
C SER A 57 3.98 -13.40 4.15
N GLU A 58 5.30 -13.26 4.03
CA GLU A 58 6.29 -13.91 4.90
C GLU A 58 6.55 -13.12 6.20
N LEU A 59 5.90 -11.96 6.38
CA LEU A 59 5.99 -11.17 7.60
C LEU A 59 5.35 -11.90 8.79
N ASP A 60 6.06 -11.94 9.92
CA ASP A 60 5.67 -12.68 11.12
C ASP A 60 5.52 -11.79 12.36
N GLN A 61 5.57 -10.45 12.21
CA GLN A 61 5.45 -9.52 13.33
C GLN A 61 4.08 -9.63 14.03
N ILE A 62 3.03 -9.95 13.28
CA ILE A 62 1.68 -10.20 13.79
C ILE A 62 1.44 -11.71 13.76
N THR A 63 1.19 -12.29 14.94
CA THR A 63 1.02 -13.73 15.14
C THR A 63 -0.29 -14.05 15.84
N LYS A 64 -0.65 -15.33 15.93
CA LYS A 64 -1.86 -15.80 16.64
C LYS A 64 -1.87 -15.40 18.12
N GLU A 65 -0.69 -15.29 18.72
CA GLU A 65 -0.49 -14.98 20.14
C GLU A 65 -0.67 -13.48 20.41
N ASN A 66 -0.34 -12.62 19.44
CA ASN A 66 -0.31 -11.17 19.62
C ASN A 66 -1.42 -10.39 18.90
N VAL A 67 -2.14 -11.00 17.94
CA VAL A 67 -3.18 -10.36 17.12
C VAL A 67 -4.26 -9.64 17.95
N LYS A 68 -4.55 -10.15 19.16
CA LYS A 68 -5.48 -9.54 20.11
C LYS A 68 -5.09 -8.14 20.60
N ARG A 69 -3.84 -7.72 20.37
CA ARG A 69 -3.30 -6.41 20.76
C ARG A 69 -3.38 -5.37 19.65
N LEU A 70 -3.86 -5.74 18.47
CA LEU A 70 -3.98 -4.79 17.35
C LEU A 70 -4.99 -3.70 17.67
N SER A 71 -4.60 -2.47 17.38
CA SER A 71 -5.47 -1.29 17.40
C SER A 71 -5.29 -0.50 16.10
N PRO A 72 -6.29 0.27 15.66
CA PRO A 72 -6.13 1.19 14.54
C PRO A 72 -5.01 2.19 14.80
N VAL A 73 -4.08 2.34 13.84
CA VAL A 73 -2.99 3.34 13.91
C VAL A 73 -3.37 4.62 13.17
N TRP A 74 -4.09 4.51 12.05
CA TRP A 74 -4.59 5.63 11.26
C TRP A 74 -5.86 5.22 10.49
N VAL A 75 -6.61 6.23 10.03
CA VAL A 75 -7.81 6.05 9.18
C VAL A 75 -7.74 7.05 8.04
N PHE A 76 -8.00 6.61 6.81
CA PHE A 76 -8.14 7.47 5.64
C PHE A 76 -9.58 7.42 5.11
N GLN A 77 -10.22 8.58 5.01
CA GLN A 77 -11.52 8.70 4.37
C GLN A 77 -11.31 8.99 2.88
N ALA A 78 -11.41 7.94 2.06
CA ALA A 78 -11.51 8.09 0.63
C ALA A 78 -12.88 8.73 0.33
N GLY A 79 -12.91 10.06 0.17
CA GLY A 79 -14.09 10.72 -0.36
C GLY A 79 -14.46 10.15 -1.73
N ALA A 80 -15.71 10.35 -2.17
CA ALA A 80 -16.06 10.01 -3.54
C ALA A 80 -15.44 11.05 -4.50
N THR A 81 -14.30 10.71 -5.11
CA THR A 81 -13.72 11.48 -6.21
C THR A 81 -14.17 10.92 -7.54
N GLY A 82 -14.99 11.68 -8.28
CA GLY A 82 -15.52 11.32 -9.59
C GLY A 82 -16.84 12.05 -9.91
N MET A 83 -17.28 12.03 -11.17
CA MET A 83 -18.64 12.49 -11.52
C MET A 83 -19.66 11.53 -10.90
N GLN A 84 -20.36 11.99 -9.88
CA GLN A 84 -21.58 11.35 -9.41
C GLN A 84 -22.61 11.54 -10.53
N SER A 85 -23.07 10.45 -11.14
CA SER A 85 -24.30 10.52 -11.95
C SER A 85 -25.37 11.13 -11.05
N GLY A 86 -25.92 12.28 -11.42
CA GLY A 86 -27.11 12.81 -10.78
C GLY A 86 -28.25 11.78 -10.83
N ALA A 87 -29.29 11.99 -10.03
CA ALA A 87 -30.47 11.13 -10.01
C ALA A 87 -30.94 10.87 -11.45
N SER A 88 -30.77 9.63 -11.91
CA SER A 88 -31.40 9.18 -13.15
C SER A 88 -32.90 9.21 -12.90
N THR A 89 -33.57 10.22 -13.45
CA THR A 89 -35.04 10.27 -13.55
C THR A 89 -35.40 10.06 -15.00
#